data_AF-A0A1Q3YV92-F1
#
_entry.id   AF-A0A1Q3YV92-F1
#
_cell.length_a   1.000
_cell.length_b   1.000
_cell.length_c   1.000
_cell.angle_alpha   90.00
_cell.angle_beta   90.00
_cell.angle_gamma   90.00
#
_symmetry.space_group_name_H-M   'P 1'
#
loop_
_entity.id
_entity.type
_entity.pdbx_description
1 polymer ?
#
loop_
_entity_poly.entity_id
_entity_poly.type
_entity_poly.pdbx_seq_one_letter_code
_entity_poly.pdbx_strand_id
1 'polypeptide(L)'
;MAISAIMSSDPRLPFEIHWSRVPAEDAAALAPDGRLLAIWPAPVNHDACFAAAGFTLFGDTDAAWDEAADGLLQRVIDALAQFGAATLLSKPLTARTSWYRRLFAAPRALPLVEQARLPMHWDSLPPFHARFGDDGAALRTGDGHVLLWVQLPPSAPDAAAFVRSVSALWPLAETTLRWQALLPGSPE
;
A
#
# COMPACT_ATOMS: atom_id res chain seq x y z
N MET A 1 45.92 -20.14 -13.93
CA MET A 1 44.93 -19.35 -13.16
C MET A 1 43.93 -18.78 -14.14
N ALA A 2 42.72 -19.32 -14.18
CA ALA A 2 41.60 -18.76 -14.94
C ALA A 2 40.46 -18.57 -13.94
N ILE A 3 40.19 -17.31 -13.59
CA ILE A 3 39.00 -16.94 -12.83
C ILE A 3 37.96 -16.56 -13.88
N SER A 4 37.12 -17.52 -14.24
CA SER A 4 35.88 -17.23 -14.97
C SER A 4 34.96 -16.45 -14.03
N ALA A 5 34.80 -15.16 -14.30
CA ALA A 5 33.77 -14.35 -13.69
C ALA A 5 32.40 -14.86 -14.14
N ILE A 6 31.55 -15.23 -13.18
CA ILE A 6 30.15 -15.55 -13.39
C ILE A 6 29.43 -14.22 -13.62
N MET A 7 29.17 -13.88 -14.87
CA MET A 7 28.16 -12.86 -15.22
C MET A 7 26.77 -13.50 -15.10
N SER A 8 26.23 -13.54 -13.89
CA SER A 8 24.78 -13.63 -13.70
C SER A 8 24.22 -12.21 -13.80
N SER A 9 24.07 -11.73 -15.03
CA SER A 9 23.29 -10.52 -15.32
C SER A 9 21.82 -10.90 -15.37
N ASP A 10 21.21 -11.04 -14.21
CA ASP A 10 19.76 -11.03 -14.07
C ASP A 10 19.32 -9.56 -14.15
N PRO A 11 18.63 -9.10 -15.22
CA PRO A 11 18.20 -7.72 -15.33
C PRO A 11 16.98 -7.49 -14.44
N ARG A 12 17.16 -7.59 -13.12
CA ARG A 12 16.10 -7.27 -12.16
C ARG A 12 15.79 -5.79 -12.28
N LEU A 13 14.51 -5.49 -12.46
CA LEU A 13 14.04 -4.11 -12.44
C LEU A 13 14.27 -3.54 -11.03
N PRO A 14 14.86 -2.35 -10.90
CA PRO A 14 15.07 -1.72 -9.60
C PRO A 14 13.72 -1.36 -8.97
N PHE A 15 13.67 -1.34 -7.64
CA PHE A 15 12.51 -0.87 -6.90
C PHE A 15 12.19 0.58 -7.26
N GLU A 16 10.98 0.81 -7.75
CA GLU A 16 10.46 2.12 -8.15
C GLU A 16 9.09 2.35 -7.52
N ILE A 17 8.79 3.59 -7.12
CA ILE A 17 7.48 3.93 -6.57
C ILE A 17 6.66 4.57 -7.67
N HIS A 18 5.56 3.92 -8.00
CA HIS A 18 4.55 4.46 -8.87
C HIS A 18 3.45 5.12 -8.05
N TRP A 19 2.87 6.18 -8.60
CA TRP A 19 1.76 6.87 -7.98
C TRP A 19 0.86 7.52 -9.02
N SER A 20 -0.38 7.80 -8.62
CA SER A 20 -1.27 8.66 -9.40
C SER A 20 -2.42 9.19 -8.56
N ARG A 21 -2.94 10.34 -8.98
CA ARG A 21 -4.24 10.81 -8.51
C ARG A 21 -5.34 9.92 -9.09
N VAL A 22 -6.29 9.56 -8.25
CA VAL A 22 -7.51 8.86 -8.69
C VAL A 22 -8.55 9.95 -9.04
N PRO A 23 -9.11 9.94 -10.25
CA PRO A 23 -10.17 10.87 -10.63
C PRO A 23 -11.34 10.83 -9.65
N ALA A 24 -12.02 11.95 -9.46
CA ALA A 24 -13.07 12.08 -8.44
C ALA A 24 -14.24 11.12 -8.68
N GLU A 25 -14.55 10.86 -9.96
CA GLU A 25 -15.56 9.90 -10.40
C GLU A 25 -15.28 8.48 -9.93
N ASP A 26 -14.01 8.06 -9.97
CA ASP A 26 -13.56 6.74 -9.55
C ASP A 26 -13.35 6.70 -8.01
N ALA A 27 -12.93 7.83 -7.43
CA ALA A 27 -12.61 7.92 -6.01
C ALA A 27 -13.84 8.03 -5.09
N ALA A 28 -15.05 8.32 -5.60
CA ALA A 28 -16.21 8.70 -4.81
C ALA A 28 -16.57 7.71 -3.68
N ALA A 29 -16.41 6.40 -3.91
CA ALA A 29 -16.68 5.37 -2.90
C ALA A 29 -15.65 5.35 -1.76
N LEU A 30 -14.43 5.79 -2.03
CA LEU A 30 -13.30 5.75 -1.10
C LEU A 30 -13.05 7.13 -0.46
N ALA A 31 -13.10 8.22 -1.21
CA ALA A 31 -12.84 9.56 -0.72
C ALA A 31 -13.93 10.52 -1.21
N PRO A 32 -15.13 10.50 -0.61
CA PRO A 32 -16.27 11.32 -1.05
C PRO A 32 -15.96 12.83 -0.97
N ASP A 33 -15.16 13.25 0.02
CA ASP A 33 -14.71 14.65 0.20
C ASP A 33 -13.36 14.94 -0.50
N GLY A 34 -12.86 13.96 -1.26
CA GLY A 34 -11.96 14.10 -2.40
C GLY A 34 -10.57 14.67 -2.18
N ARG A 35 -9.57 13.78 -2.04
CA ARG A 35 -8.23 13.80 -2.70
C ARG A 35 -7.61 12.41 -2.54
N LEU A 36 -7.94 11.50 -3.44
CA LEU A 36 -7.45 10.12 -3.39
C LEU A 36 -6.19 9.96 -4.24
N LEU A 37 -5.19 9.35 -3.64
CA LEU A 37 -3.89 9.06 -4.20
C LEU A 37 -3.65 7.55 -4.12
N ALA A 38 -3.29 6.94 -5.25
CA ALA A 38 -2.81 5.57 -5.32
C ALA A 38 -1.27 5.59 -5.31
N ILE A 39 -0.66 4.76 -4.48
CA ILE A 39 0.80 4.56 -4.43
C ILE A 39 1.09 3.06 -4.42
N TRP A 40 1.96 2.59 -5.30
CA TRP A 40 2.37 1.19 -5.35
C TRP A 40 3.85 1.05 -5.75
N PRO A 41 4.58 0.08 -5.20
CA PRO A 41 5.91 -0.25 -5.67
C PRO A 41 5.86 -1.02 -7.00
N ALA A 42 6.94 -0.93 -7.76
CA ALA A 42 7.21 -1.72 -8.95
C ALA A 42 8.64 -2.29 -8.91
N PRO A 43 8.92 -3.41 -9.59
CA PRO A 43 7.96 -4.25 -10.30
C PRO A 43 6.95 -4.91 -9.33
N VAL A 44 5.77 -5.28 -9.83
CA VAL A 44 4.81 -6.11 -9.06
C VAL A 44 4.83 -7.55 -9.59
N ASN A 45 4.54 -8.53 -8.75
CA ASN A 45 4.29 -9.89 -9.24
C ASN A 45 3.16 -9.86 -10.26
N HIS A 46 3.17 -10.78 -11.23
CA HIS A 46 2.19 -10.77 -12.28
C HIS A 46 0.77 -10.84 -11.70
N ASP A 47 -0.01 -9.79 -11.95
CA ASP A 47 -1.31 -9.59 -11.33
C ASP A 47 -2.37 -9.21 -12.36
N ALA A 48 -3.54 -9.87 -12.29
CA ALA A 48 -4.61 -9.68 -13.26
C ALA A 48 -5.25 -8.30 -13.15
N CYS A 49 -5.40 -7.77 -11.93
CA CYS A 49 -6.00 -6.47 -11.67
C CYS A 49 -5.10 -5.34 -12.21
N PHE A 50 -3.79 -5.41 -11.93
CA PHE A 50 -2.80 -4.48 -12.50
C PHE A 50 -2.71 -4.58 -14.03
N ALA A 51 -2.74 -5.78 -14.59
CA ALA A 51 -2.72 -5.97 -16.04
C ALA A 51 -4.00 -5.39 -16.70
N ALA A 52 -5.17 -5.63 -16.12
CA ALA A 52 -6.44 -5.06 -16.59
C ALA A 52 -6.46 -3.53 -16.47
N ALA A 53 -5.81 -2.98 -15.44
CA ALA A 53 -5.57 -1.55 -15.27
C ALA A 53 -4.59 -0.95 -16.28
N GLY A 54 -3.89 -1.78 -17.06
CA GLY A 54 -2.92 -1.35 -18.08
C GLY A 54 -1.49 -1.17 -17.56
N PHE A 55 -1.18 -1.68 -16.37
CA PHE A 55 0.19 -1.69 -15.85
C PHE A 55 1.03 -2.77 -16.56
N THR A 56 2.33 -2.51 -16.74
CA THR A 56 3.21 -3.39 -17.54
C THR A 56 4.52 -3.76 -16.85
N LEU A 57 4.87 -3.15 -15.72
CA LEU A 57 6.13 -3.42 -15.02
C LEU A 57 5.96 -4.56 -14.02
N PHE A 58 5.95 -5.77 -14.57
CA PHE A 58 5.90 -7.00 -13.78
C PHE A 58 7.29 -7.63 -13.65
N GLY A 59 7.53 -8.29 -12.51
CA GLY A 59 8.80 -8.94 -12.22
C GLY A 59 8.81 -9.60 -10.84
N ASP A 60 9.82 -10.41 -10.58
CA ASP A 60 9.96 -11.14 -9.32
C ASP A 60 10.25 -10.17 -8.15
N THR A 61 9.45 -10.27 -7.10
CA THR A 61 9.68 -9.55 -5.84
C THR A 61 10.54 -10.43 -4.92
N ASP A 62 11.72 -9.94 -4.53
CA ASP A 62 12.61 -10.61 -3.56
C ASP A 62 12.53 -9.97 -2.17
N ALA A 63 13.31 -10.49 -1.22
CA ALA A 63 13.33 -9.97 0.15
C ALA A 63 13.75 -8.49 0.23
N ALA A 64 14.61 -8.00 -0.67
CA ALA A 64 15.02 -6.59 -0.67
C ALA A 64 13.88 -5.70 -1.18
N TRP A 65 13.10 -6.19 -2.15
CA TRP A 65 11.86 -5.55 -2.58
C TRP A 65 10.85 -5.49 -1.43
N ASP A 66 10.65 -6.59 -0.69
CA ASP A 66 9.71 -6.64 0.45
C ASP A 66 10.11 -5.64 1.55
N GLU A 67 11.40 -5.56 1.88
CA GLU A 67 11.91 -4.57 2.84
C GLU A 67 11.68 -3.12 2.37
N ALA A 68 11.84 -2.85 1.07
CA ALA A 68 11.59 -1.53 0.50
C ALA A 68 10.09 -1.19 0.49
N ALA A 69 9.22 -2.15 0.17
CA ALA A 69 7.77 -2.00 0.22
C ALA A 69 7.27 -1.75 1.66
N ASP A 70 7.79 -2.49 2.64
CA ASP A 70 7.51 -2.27 4.06
C ASP A 70 8.01 -0.89 4.52
N GLY A 71 9.18 -0.47 4.04
CA GLY A 71 9.73 0.85 4.28
C GLY A 71 8.85 1.98 3.71
N LEU A 72 8.28 1.79 2.51
CA LEU A 72 7.32 2.72 1.92
C LEU A 72 6.04 2.81 2.76
N LEU A 73 5.45 1.66 3.14
CA LEU A 73 4.26 1.62 3.98
C LEU A 73 4.47 2.37 5.31
N GLN A 74 5.58 2.10 5.98
CA GLN A 74 5.92 2.77 7.24
C GLN A 74 6.01 4.29 7.06
N ARG A 75 6.70 4.76 6.00
CA ARG A 75 6.83 6.20 5.71
C ARG A 75 5.50 6.87 5.42
N VAL A 76 4.60 6.19 4.72
CA VAL A 76 3.24 6.69 4.45
C VAL A 76 2.46 6.82 5.77
N ILE A 77 2.51 5.80 6.64
CA ILE A 77 1.87 5.86 7.96
C ILE A 77 2.44 7.00 8.80
N ASP A 78 3.76 7.16 8.84
CA ASP A 78 4.43 8.22 9.60
C ASP A 78 4.08 9.61 9.07
N ALA A 79 4.01 9.78 7.75
CA ALA A 79 3.58 11.02 7.12
C ALA A 79 2.11 11.35 7.44
N LEU A 80 1.22 10.34 7.44
CA LEU A 80 -0.18 10.53 7.79
C LEU A 80 -0.39 10.81 9.28
N ALA A 81 0.45 10.24 10.15
CA ALA A 81 0.41 10.49 11.59
C ALA A 81 0.67 11.97 11.95
N GLN A 82 1.25 12.76 11.04
CA GLN A 82 1.41 14.21 11.22
C GLN A 82 0.06 14.96 11.23
N PHE A 83 -1.00 14.38 10.65
CA PHE A 83 -2.35 14.96 10.68
C PHE A 83 -3.14 14.58 11.94
N GLY A 84 -2.62 13.66 12.75
CA GLY A 84 -3.23 13.27 14.02
C GLY A 84 -3.09 11.80 14.34
N ALA A 85 -3.60 11.40 15.50
CA ALA A 85 -3.57 10.02 15.95
C ALA A 85 -4.37 9.10 15.02
N ALA A 86 -3.82 7.91 14.76
CA ALA A 86 -4.47 6.90 13.95
C ALA A 86 -5.67 6.29 14.70
N THR A 87 -6.82 6.25 14.03
CA THR A 87 -8.03 5.55 14.46
C THR A 87 -8.34 4.48 13.43
N LEU A 88 -8.31 3.21 13.84
CA LEU A 88 -8.68 2.10 12.98
C LEU A 88 -10.21 2.08 12.79
N LEU A 89 -10.64 2.08 11.53
CA LEU A 89 -12.05 2.02 11.14
C LEU A 89 -12.47 0.62 10.69
N SER A 90 -11.54 -0.18 10.19
CA SER A 90 -11.80 -1.59 9.86
C SER A 90 -11.74 -2.51 11.09
N LYS A 91 -12.19 -3.75 10.93
CA LYS A 91 -12.11 -4.76 11.98
C LYS A 91 -10.64 -5.07 12.30
N PRO A 92 -10.21 -4.99 13.57
CA PRO A 92 -8.81 -5.25 13.92
C PRO A 92 -8.45 -6.71 13.70
N LEU A 93 -7.33 -6.95 13.02
CA LEU A 93 -6.61 -8.20 13.04
C LEU A 93 -6.02 -8.41 14.44
N THR A 94 -6.16 -9.64 14.95
CA THR A 94 -5.71 -10.01 16.28
C THR A 94 -4.65 -11.09 16.20
N ALA A 95 -3.63 -11.00 17.05
CA ALA A 95 -2.62 -12.04 17.15
C ALA A 95 -3.26 -13.41 17.46
N ARG A 96 -2.78 -14.45 16.76
CA ARG A 96 -3.30 -15.81 16.90
C ARG A 96 -3.03 -16.31 18.32
N THR A 97 -4.06 -16.27 19.16
CA THR A 97 -3.97 -16.69 20.56
C THR A 97 -4.40 -18.15 20.67
N SER A 98 -3.59 -18.99 21.33
CA SER A 98 -3.92 -20.38 21.62
C SER A 98 -5.23 -20.48 22.40
N TRP A 99 -6.04 -21.49 22.10
CA TRP A 99 -7.42 -21.59 22.62
C TRP A 99 -7.49 -21.50 24.15
N TYR A 100 -6.53 -22.11 24.86
CA TYR A 100 -6.48 -22.11 26.33
C TYR A 100 -6.13 -20.73 26.92
N ARG A 101 -5.39 -19.88 26.19
CA ARG A 101 -5.08 -18.50 26.62
C ARG A 101 -6.23 -17.53 26.40
N ARG A 102 -7.17 -17.84 25.50
CA ARG A 102 -8.37 -17.00 25.27
C ARG A 102 -9.29 -16.94 26.48
N LEU A 103 -9.20 -17.91 27.40
CA LEU A 103 -9.96 -17.93 28.64
C LEU A 103 -9.45 -16.90 29.67
N PHE A 104 -8.22 -16.41 29.52
CA PHE A 104 -7.55 -15.57 30.53
C PHE A 104 -7.01 -14.24 29.97
N ALA A 105 -7.03 -14.04 28.65
CA ALA A 105 -6.54 -12.82 28.03
C ALA A 105 -7.42 -12.41 26.85
N ALA A 106 -7.72 -11.10 26.78
CA ALA A 106 -8.37 -10.52 25.62
C ALA A 106 -7.46 -10.62 24.38
N PRO A 107 -8.01 -10.83 23.18
CA PRO A 107 -7.24 -10.82 21.94
C PRO A 107 -6.52 -9.48 21.78
N ARG A 108 -5.20 -9.52 21.61
CA ARG A 108 -4.40 -8.30 21.37
C ARG A 108 -4.44 -7.97 19.88
N ALA A 109 -4.87 -6.76 19.56
CA ALA A 109 -4.80 -6.23 18.21
C ALA A 109 -3.34 -6.13 17.74
N LEU A 110 -3.10 -6.40 16.47
CA LEU A 110 -1.80 -6.21 15.84
C LEU A 110 -1.43 -4.72 15.75
N PRO A 111 -0.12 -4.38 15.73
CA PRO A 111 0.35 -3.02 15.43
C PRO A 111 -0.22 -2.48 14.11
N LEU A 112 -0.40 -1.17 14.01
CA LEU A 112 -1.04 -0.52 12.85
C LEU A 112 -0.39 -0.89 11.51
N VAL A 113 0.94 -0.96 11.48
CA VAL A 113 1.71 -1.34 10.27
C VAL A 113 1.38 -2.77 9.85
N GLU A 114 1.29 -3.70 10.80
CA GLU A 114 0.90 -5.09 10.50
C GLU A 114 -0.57 -5.18 10.07
N GLN A 115 -1.45 -4.37 10.68
CA GLN A 115 -2.86 -4.27 10.27
C GLN A 115 -2.98 -3.86 8.81
N ALA A 116 -2.12 -2.93 8.34
CA ALA A 116 -2.10 -2.47 6.95
C ALA A 116 -1.36 -3.42 6.00
N ARG A 117 -0.29 -4.06 6.47
CA ARG A 117 0.53 -4.95 5.65
C ARG A 117 -0.17 -6.26 5.30
N LEU A 118 -0.73 -6.95 6.29
CA LEU A 118 -1.21 -8.31 6.11
C LEU A 118 -2.31 -8.44 5.02
N PRO A 119 -3.31 -7.55 4.92
CA PRO A 119 -4.32 -7.64 3.87
C PRO A 119 -3.78 -7.49 2.43
N MET A 120 -2.58 -6.92 2.24
CA MET A 120 -1.93 -6.83 0.92
C MET A 120 -1.29 -8.15 0.48
N HIS A 121 -1.03 -9.07 1.41
CA HIS A 121 -0.44 -10.39 1.09
C HIS A 121 -1.47 -11.53 1.15
N TRP A 122 -2.60 -11.31 1.80
CA TRP A 122 -3.62 -12.31 2.04
C TRP A 122 -5.00 -11.73 1.75
N ASP A 123 -5.51 -11.99 0.55
CA ASP A 123 -6.85 -11.62 0.08
C ASP A 123 -7.99 -12.09 1.01
N SER A 124 -7.79 -13.20 1.71
CA SER A 124 -8.73 -13.76 2.69
C SER A 124 -8.89 -12.91 3.97
N LEU A 125 -8.02 -11.94 4.20
CA LEU A 125 -8.11 -11.04 5.35
C LEU A 125 -8.99 -9.83 5.05
N PRO A 126 -9.72 -9.28 6.05
CA PRO A 126 -10.47 -8.06 5.85
C PRO A 126 -9.54 -6.90 5.46
N PRO A 127 -9.99 -5.98 4.58
CA PRO A 127 -9.20 -4.83 4.19
C PRO A 127 -8.90 -3.92 5.38
N PHE A 128 -7.78 -3.23 5.30
CA PHE A 128 -7.38 -2.24 6.28
C PHE A 128 -7.96 -0.87 5.94
N HIS A 129 -8.45 -0.17 6.97
CA HIS A 129 -8.84 1.22 6.85
C HIS A 129 -8.56 1.95 8.16
N ALA A 130 -7.71 2.97 8.12
CA ALA A 130 -7.45 3.85 9.25
C ALA A 130 -7.56 5.32 8.83
N ARG A 131 -8.05 6.13 9.76
CA ARG A 131 -8.12 7.60 9.66
C ARG A 131 -7.09 8.22 10.59
N PHE A 132 -6.50 9.35 10.21
CA PHE A 132 -5.50 10.09 10.97
C PHE A 132 -6.04 11.49 11.28
N GLY A 133 -6.29 11.76 12.56
CA GLY A 133 -6.98 12.99 12.97
C GLY A 133 -8.43 13.06 12.46
N ASP A 134 -8.98 14.26 12.41
CA ASP A 134 -10.38 14.52 12.03
C ASP A 134 -10.54 15.17 10.65
N ASP A 135 -9.45 15.63 10.03
CA ASP A 135 -9.47 16.40 8.77
C ASP A 135 -9.58 15.54 7.49
N GLY A 136 -9.82 14.23 7.65
CA GLY A 136 -10.07 13.31 6.53
C GLY A 136 -8.83 12.64 5.94
N ALA A 137 -7.67 12.72 6.61
CA ALA A 137 -6.50 11.91 6.23
C ALA A 137 -6.79 10.42 6.49
N ALA A 138 -6.60 9.56 5.49
CA ALA A 138 -6.86 8.13 5.65
C ALA A 138 -5.94 7.25 4.79
N LEU A 139 -5.75 6.01 5.23
CA LEU A 139 -5.05 4.96 4.51
C LEU A 139 -5.96 3.74 4.39
N ARG A 140 -6.01 3.16 3.20
CA ARG A 140 -6.59 1.83 2.96
C ARG A 140 -5.62 0.95 2.18
N THR A 141 -5.64 -0.33 2.51
CA THR A 141 -4.87 -1.39 1.84
C THR A 141 -5.68 -2.68 1.89
N GLY A 142 -5.41 -3.63 0.99
CA GLY A 142 -6.16 -4.88 0.91
C GLY A 142 -6.05 -5.58 -0.43
N ASP A 143 -6.95 -6.54 -0.64
CA ASP A 143 -7.21 -7.21 -1.91
C ASP A 143 -6.00 -7.96 -2.51
N GLY A 144 -5.02 -8.35 -1.68
CA GLY A 144 -3.91 -9.19 -2.11
C GLY A 144 -2.86 -8.51 -3.01
N HIS A 145 -2.86 -7.17 -3.07
CA HIS A 145 -1.84 -6.41 -3.81
C HIS A 145 -1.24 -5.30 -2.96
N VAL A 146 0.04 -4.99 -3.21
CA VAL A 146 0.73 -3.87 -2.53
C VAL A 146 0.31 -2.55 -3.19
N LEU A 147 -0.85 -2.05 -2.79
CA LEU A 147 -1.45 -0.81 -3.27
C LEU A 147 -1.97 0.00 -2.08
N LEU A 148 -1.47 1.22 -1.95
CA LEU A 148 -1.82 2.15 -0.89
C LEU A 148 -2.80 3.18 -1.41
N TRP A 149 -4.01 3.16 -0.88
CA TRP A 149 -5.03 4.18 -1.13
C TRP A 149 -4.94 5.25 -0.04
N VAL A 150 -4.38 6.40 -0.39
CA VAL A 150 -4.14 7.51 0.52
C VAL A 150 -5.14 8.63 0.25
N GLN A 151 -5.97 8.93 1.24
CA GLN A 151 -6.81 10.13 1.23
C GLN A 151 -6.05 11.25 1.93
N LEU A 152 -5.81 12.36 1.23
CA LEU A 152 -5.09 13.51 1.79
C LEU A 152 -6.09 14.61 2.21
N PRO A 153 -6.00 15.14 3.44
CA PRO A 153 -6.89 16.20 3.93
C PRO A 153 -6.66 17.50 3.15
N PRO A 154 -7.59 18.47 3.12
CA PRO A 154 -7.39 19.73 2.39
C PRO A 154 -6.12 20.51 2.80
N SER A 155 -5.71 20.38 4.06
CA SER A 155 -4.50 20.99 4.64
C SER A 155 -3.19 20.33 4.21
N ALA A 156 -3.23 19.11 3.66
CA ALA A 156 -2.04 18.39 3.24
C ALA A 156 -1.46 18.95 1.94
N PRO A 157 -0.14 18.76 1.70
CA PRO A 157 0.51 19.13 0.45
C PRO A 157 -0.19 18.49 -0.77
N ASP A 158 0.14 18.98 -1.96
CA ASP A 158 -0.32 18.33 -3.18
C ASP A 158 0.23 16.89 -3.28
N ALA A 159 -0.44 16.06 -4.08
CA ALA A 159 -0.10 14.63 -4.18
C ALA A 159 1.36 14.37 -4.56
N ALA A 160 1.94 15.16 -5.47
CA ALA A 160 3.33 14.94 -5.90
C ALA A 160 4.32 15.30 -4.79
N ALA A 161 4.05 16.40 -4.08
CA ALA A 161 4.84 16.78 -2.90
C ALA A 161 4.71 15.75 -1.76
N PHE A 162 3.51 15.21 -1.53
CA PHE A 162 3.31 14.12 -0.57
C PHE A 162 4.11 12.87 -0.94
N VAL A 163 4.01 12.40 -2.18
CA VAL A 163 4.73 11.20 -2.65
C VAL A 163 6.25 11.39 -2.54
N ARG A 164 6.78 12.56 -2.91
CA ARG A 164 8.21 12.89 -2.73
C ARG A 164 8.65 12.86 -1.28
N SER A 165 7.77 13.21 -0.34
CA SER A 165 8.10 13.18 1.09
C SER A 165 8.25 11.75 1.63
N VAL A 166 7.53 10.78 1.03
CA VAL A 166 7.55 9.37 1.47
C VAL A 166 8.48 8.49 0.63
N SER A 167 8.95 8.96 -0.53
CA SER A 167 9.76 8.19 -1.46
C SER A 167 11.22 8.00 -1.06
N ALA A 168 11.70 8.72 -0.05
CA ALA A 168 13.10 8.72 0.36
C ALA A 168 14.08 8.95 -0.82
N LEU A 169 14.79 7.91 -1.27
CA LEU A 169 15.71 7.93 -2.41
C LEU A 169 15.24 7.05 -3.58
N TRP A 170 14.07 6.43 -3.47
CA TRP A 170 13.55 5.57 -4.53
C TRP A 170 13.06 6.41 -5.72
N PRO A 171 13.28 5.93 -6.96
CA PRO A 171 12.72 6.53 -8.16
C PRO A 171 11.20 6.69 -8.06
N LEU A 172 10.69 7.75 -8.69
CA LEU A 172 9.27 8.06 -8.73
C LEU A 172 8.77 8.12 -10.17
N ALA A 173 7.70 7.38 -10.46
CA ALA A 173 6.95 7.49 -11.69
C ALA A 173 5.49 7.84 -11.41
N GLU A 174 5.02 8.92 -12.05
CA GLU A 174 3.57 9.13 -12.16
C GLU A 174 3.03 8.21 -13.25
N THR A 175 2.04 7.38 -12.94
CA THR A 175 1.53 6.37 -13.85
C THR A 175 0.02 6.36 -13.89
N THR A 176 -0.55 6.62 -15.06
CA THR A 176 -1.99 6.56 -15.26
C THR A 176 -2.45 5.13 -15.43
N LEU A 177 -3.36 4.69 -14.57
CA LEU A 177 -4.02 3.38 -14.64
C LEU A 177 -5.52 3.54 -14.86
N ARG A 178 -6.16 2.48 -15.34
CA ARG A 178 -7.63 2.38 -15.38
C ARG A 178 -8.14 1.95 -14.02
N TRP A 179 -8.42 2.93 -13.15
CA TRP A 179 -8.75 2.70 -11.73
C TRP A 179 -9.95 1.77 -11.50
N GLN A 180 -10.91 1.76 -12.42
CA GLN A 180 -12.08 0.88 -12.35
C GLN A 180 -11.72 -0.60 -12.24
N ALA A 181 -10.54 -1.03 -12.73
CA ALA A 181 -10.07 -2.40 -12.61
C ALA A 181 -9.34 -2.72 -11.28
N LEU A 182 -9.01 -1.70 -10.49
CA LEU A 182 -8.27 -1.83 -9.22
C LEU A 182 -9.11 -1.44 -7.99
N LEU A 183 -10.24 -0.77 -8.19
CA LEU A 183 -11.09 -0.36 -7.08
C LEU A 183 -11.69 -1.58 -6.38
N PRO A 184 -11.76 -1.57 -5.03
CA PRO A 184 -12.36 -2.66 -4.26
C PRO A 184 -13.81 -2.88 -4.68
N GLY A 185 -14.16 -4.12 -5.04
CA GLY A 185 -15.53 -4.49 -5.44
C GLY A 185 -15.88 -4.22 -6.91
N SER A 186 -14.89 -4.00 -7.77
CA SER A 186 -15.10 -4.08 -9.23
C SER A 186 -15.53 -5.50 -9.63
N PRO A 187 -16.56 -5.65 -10.48
CA PRO A 187 -16.94 -6.97 -10.98
C PRO A 187 -15.83 -7.51 -11.90
N GLU A 188 -15.39 -8.75 -11.63
CA GLU A 188 -14.59 -9.56 -12.57
C GLU A 188 -15.29 -9.70 -13.94
#